data_AF-A0A3R9PER0-F1
#
_entry.id   AF-A0A3R9PER0-F1
#
_cell.length_a   1.000
_cell.length_b   1.000
_cell.length_c   1.000
_cell.angle_alpha   90.00
_cell.angle_beta   90.00
_cell.angle_gamma   90.00
#
_symmetry.space_group_name_H-M   'P 1'
#
loop_
_entity.id
_entity.type
_entity.pdbx_description
1 polymer ?
#
loop_
_entity_poly.entity_id
_entity_poly.type
_entity_poly.pdbx_seq_one_letter_code
_entity_poly.pdbx_strand_id
1 'polypeptide(L)'
;MQRCELRPRQDLSRKVEKAFLRALDIVERIRKSGKAEYEGFFTGVSGGYVEPGASGALTRGKIEILPTGRNFYAVDPTTLPTPAAWKVGIDTAEKLIKYYLEKHGRYPESVGQVLWSIDGYKADGEQLAQILYLLGVKPVWRPDGSVKELEVIPLDELKRPRIDCVINMSGIVRDTLPNYIYLIDEAVTKVASLDEPLDMNYVRKHYMEHLSKLMEMGKSTAEAQDISLSRIFCAPPGAYGVGVNLAVEASAWKNDDDLAKTWIQWTSYAYSRKHFGKPAPEGLVLSLSTVDVINRNHMSDEHDIFGCCCYFSFHGGFFNAVKVLTGRNDIEIVTVDTRDISSTQVRGMKDEIERIVRAKLLNPVWIDEMKKHGYRGANEFSRKILHLYGWSATTKLVDKWVFDEITNTYVLNEEMRRWFEENNVWALEEIARRLIEAAERGLWNPSEEMLQRLREVYGEIEGILEESIGEGEVQGGAIQIYTSEDDQHWKERMQDVEKVISMLKKVS
;
A
#
# COMPACT_ATOMS: atom_id res chain seq x y z
N MET A 1 31.99 26.76 32.15
CA MET A 1 30.53 26.97 32.09
C MET A 1 30.20 27.76 30.84
N GLN A 2 29.83 27.09 29.75
CA GLN A 2 29.29 27.76 28.56
C GLN A 2 27.93 28.36 28.92
N ARG A 3 27.80 29.68 28.74
CA ARG A 3 26.53 30.40 28.89
C ARG A 3 25.58 29.88 27.82
N CYS A 4 24.46 29.31 28.28
CA CYS A 4 23.30 29.05 27.45
C CYS A 4 22.76 30.41 26.96
N GLU A 5 22.98 30.72 25.68
CA GLU A 5 22.40 31.90 25.05
C GLU A 5 20.87 31.70 24.98
N LEU A 6 20.17 32.40 25.87
CA LEU A 6 18.71 32.53 25.82
C LEU A 6 18.34 33.20 24.49
N ARG A 7 17.74 32.45 23.55
CA ARG A 7 17.14 33.02 22.34
C ARG A 7 16.19 34.17 22.75
N PRO A 8 16.21 35.33 22.08
CA PRO A 8 15.43 36.49 22.52
C PRO A 8 13.93 36.18 22.52
N ARG A 9 13.22 36.43 23.64
CA ARG A 9 11.76 36.26 23.79
C ARG A 9 10.93 36.87 22.65
N GLN A 10 11.43 37.92 22.00
CA GLN A 10 10.77 38.59 20.86
C GLN A 10 10.65 37.72 19.61
N ASP A 11 11.63 36.85 19.32
CA ASP A 11 11.58 35.96 18.14
C ASP A 11 10.53 34.85 18.34
N LEU A 12 10.41 34.35 19.58
CA LEU A 12 9.37 33.38 19.94
C LEU A 12 7.96 34.02 19.83
N SER A 13 7.79 35.25 20.33
CA SER A 13 6.52 35.98 20.23
C SER A 13 6.08 36.17 18.78
N ARG A 14 7.01 36.53 17.87
CA ARG A 14 6.71 36.70 16.43
C ARG A 14 6.35 35.39 15.73
N LYS A 15 7.00 34.27 16.10
CA LYS A 15 6.68 32.95 15.53
C LYS A 15 5.29 32.48 15.94
N VAL A 16 4.94 32.67 17.22
CA VAL A 16 3.62 32.34 17.75
C VAL A 16 2.55 33.20 17.08
N GLU A 17 2.77 34.51 16.96
CA GLU A 17 1.85 35.42 16.25
C GLU A 17 1.61 34.98 14.80
N LYS A 18 2.67 34.66 14.05
CA LYS A 18 2.55 34.14 12.67
C LYS A 18 1.77 32.83 12.61
N ALA A 19 1.98 31.93 13.56
CA ALA A 19 1.25 30.66 13.62
C ALA A 19 -0.25 30.89 13.85
N PHE A 20 -0.63 31.80 14.75
CA PHE A 20 -2.04 32.15 14.98
C PHE A 20 -2.67 32.85 13.78
N LEU A 21 -1.99 33.79 13.13
CA LEU A 21 -2.48 34.42 11.90
C LEU A 21 -2.70 33.39 10.80
N ARG A 22 -1.80 32.42 10.66
CA ARG A 22 -1.96 31.32 9.70
C ARG A 22 -3.13 30.41 10.06
N ALA A 23 -3.31 30.08 11.34
CA ALA A 23 -4.44 29.29 11.81
C ALA A 23 -5.78 29.99 11.53
N LEU A 24 -5.86 31.30 11.74
CA LEU A 24 -7.06 32.09 11.42
C LEU A 24 -7.39 32.08 9.91
N ASP A 25 -6.38 32.23 9.05
CA ASP A 25 -6.55 32.09 7.59
C ASP A 25 -7.05 30.69 7.20
N ILE A 26 -6.50 29.63 7.79
CA ILE A 26 -6.97 28.25 7.55
C ILE A 26 -8.43 28.09 7.98
N VAL A 27 -8.79 28.51 9.19
CA VAL A 27 -10.17 28.42 9.70
C VAL A 27 -11.14 29.14 8.80
N GLU A 28 -10.77 30.32 8.30
CA GLU A 28 -11.61 31.10 7.40
C GLU A 28 -11.81 30.38 6.05
N ARG A 29 -10.78 29.75 5.51
CA ARG A 29 -10.89 28.94 4.28
C ARG A 29 -11.73 27.68 4.50
N ILE A 30 -11.63 27.03 5.66
CA ILE A 30 -12.47 25.88 6.03
C ILE A 30 -13.94 26.32 6.13
N ARG A 31 -14.24 27.43 6.78
CA ARG A 31 -15.63 27.94 6.90
C ARG A 31 -16.28 28.22 5.54
N LYS A 32 -15.49 28.63 4.55
CA LYS A 32 -15.96 28.86 3.17
C LYS A 32 -16.25 27.56 2.40
N SER A 33 -15.69 26.44 2.83
CA SER A 33 -15.71 25.17 2.11
C SER A 33 -17.12 24.64 1.89
N GLY A 34 -17.97 24.57 2.92
CA GLY A 34 -19.33 24.05 2.76
C GLY A 34 -20.20 24.86 1.79
N LYS A 35 -20.06 26.19 1.80
CA LYS A 35 -20.75 27.06 0.83
C LYS A 35 -20.19 26.86 -0.59
N ALA A 36 -18.86 26.79 -0.73
CA ALA A 36 -18.20 26.58 -2.01
C ALA A 36 -18.53 25.20 -2.63
N GLU A 37 -18.66 24.15 -1.81
CA GLU A 37 -19.09 22.82 -2.26
C GLU A 37 -20.50 22.85 -2.85
N TYR A 38 -21.43 23.50 -2.14
CA TYR A 38 -22.80 23.68 -2.62
C TYR A 38 -22.83 24.48 -3.93
N GLU A 39 -22.22 25.66 -3.96
CA GLU A 39 -22.18 26.52 -5.14
C GLU A 39 -21.50 25.83 -6.34
N GLY A 40 -20.35 25.19 -6.11
CA GLY A 40 -19.62 24.45 -7.14
C GLY A 40 -20.44 23.33 -7.77
N PHE A 41 -21.22 22.59 -6.97
CA PHE A 41 -22.14 21.57 -7.48
C PHE A 41 -23.22 22.18 -8.39
N PHE A 42 -23.89 23.26 -7.98
CA PHE A 42 -24.93 23.91 -8.80
C PHE A 42 -24.36 24.53 -10.07
N THR A 43 -23.17 25.15 -9.99
CA THR A 43 -22.46 25.64 -11.17
C THR A 43 -22.18 24.51 -12.15
N GLY A 44 -21.67 23.37 -11.67
CA GLY A 44 -21.36 22.21 -12.53
C GLY A 44 -22.58 21.61 -13.21
N VAL A 45 -23.66 21.36 -12.46
CA VAL A 45 -24.92 20.81 -13.01
C VAL A 45 -25.59 21.78 -13.98
N SER A 46 -25.38 23.08 -13.81
CA SER A 46 -25.88 24.11 -14.74
C SER A 46 -25.00 24.27 -16.00
N GLY A 47 -23.98 23.43 -16.20
CA GLY A 47 -23.03 23.54 -17.31
C GLY A 47 -22.07 24.73 -17.20
N GLY A 48 -21.92 25.31 -16.01
CA GLY A 48 -21.03 26.43 -15.74
C GLY A 48 -19.58 25.99 -15.50
N TYR A 49 -18.68 26.99 -15.50
CA TYR A 49 -17.26 26.78 -15.21
C TYR A 49 -17.02 26.67 -13.70
N VAL A 50 -16.61 25.48 -13.23
CA VAL A 50 -16.20 25.25 -11.84
C VAL A 50 -14.71 25.55 -11.71
N GLU A 51 -14.37 26.52 -10.87
CA GLU A 51 -12.99 26.98 -10.69
C GLU A 51 -12.03 25.83 -10.32
N PRO A 52 -10.86 25.71 -10.98
CA PRO A 52 -9.89 24.68 -10.66
C PRO A 52 -9.14 24.98 -9.37
N GLY A 53 -8.62 23.93 -8.74
CA GLY A 53 -7.85 24.06 -7.49
C GLY A 53 -6.78 22.99 -7.34
N ALA A 54 -5.73 23.28 -6.56
CA ALA A 54 -4.76 22.26 -6.21
C ALA A 54 -5.41 21.19 -5.32
N SER A 55 -5.02 19.93 -5.51
CA SER A 55 -5.28 18.84 -4.56
C SER A 55 -4.07 18.60 -3.65
N GLY A 56 -4.24 17.82 -2.59
CA GLY A 56 -3.16 17.51 -1.66
C GLY A 56 -3.67 17.05 -0.30
N ALA A 57 -2.85 17.21 0.73
CA ALA A 57 -3.19 16.91 2.12
C ALA A 57 -2.93 18.12 3.02
N LEU A 58 -3.93 18.50 3.81
CA LEU A 58 -3.79 19.58 4.80
C LEU A 58 -2.75 19.23 5.86
N THR A 59 -2.73 17.95 6.26
CA THR A 59 -1.73 17.39 7.18
C THR A 59 -0.30 17.50 6.65
N ARG A 60 -0.14 17.74 5.35
CA ARG A 60 1.15 17.94 4.65
C ARG A 60 1.43 19.41 4.33
N GLY A 61 0.70 20.34 4.96
CA GLY A 61 0.92 21.78 4.85
C GLY A 61 0.36 22.43 3.57
N LYS A 62 -0.36 21.67 2.73
CA LYS A 62 -0.97 22.14 1.48
C LYS A 62 -2.27 22.90 1.77
N ILE A 63 -2.18 24.13 2.27
CA ILE A 63 -3.33 24.95 2.70
C ILE A 63 -4.04 25.60 1.50
N GLU A 64 -3.33 25.75 0.38
CA GLU A 64 -3.84 26.23 -0.90
C GLU A 64 -4.93 25.34 -1.52
N ILE A 65 -5.13 24.12 -0.99
CA ILE A 65 -6.22 23.23 -1.39
C ILE A 65 -7.58 23.71 -0.85
N LEU A 66 -7.59 24.65 0.11
CA LEU A 66 -8.82 25.26 0.62
C LEU A 66 -9.13 26.60 -0.05
N PRO A 67 -10.42 26.95 -0.23
CA PRO A 67 -11.60 26.14 0.13
C PRO A 67 -11.79 24.93 -0.80
N THR A 68 -12.58 23.95 -0.35
CA THR A 68 -13.07 22.84 -1.19
C THR A 68 -14.16 23.33 -2.16
N GLY A 69 -14.84 22.42 -2.88
CA GLY A 69 -15.84 22.79 -3.88
C GLY A 69 -15.26 23.24 -5.22
N ARG A 70 -14.00 22.91 -5.49
CA ARG A 70 -13.26 23.25 -6.72
C ARG A 70 -13.01 22.01 -7.58
N ASN A 71 -12.83 22.23 -8.88
CA ASN A 71 -12.42 21.18 -9.81
C ASN A 71 -10.92 20.91 -9.65
N PHE A 72 -10.56 20.03 -8.71
CA PHE A 72 -9.17 19.88 -8.35
C PHE A 72 -8.33 19.23 -9.47
N TYR A 73 -7.07 19.66 -9.59
CA TYR A 73 -6.05 18.98 -10.40
C TYR A 73 -5.04 18.28 -9.49
N ALA A 74 -4.30 17.33 -10.08
CA ALA A 74 -3.25 16.59 -9.39
C ALA A 74 -1.97 17.45 -9.25
N VAL A 75 -0.91 17.07 -9.94
CA VAL A 75 0.41 17.71 -9.88
C VAL A 75 1.06 17.70 -11.25
N ASP A 76 2.06 18.55 -11.47
CA ASP A 76 2.93 18.42 -12.63
C ASP A 76 3.94 17.27 -12.38
N PRO A 77 3.81 16.13 -13.09
CA PRO A 77 4.69 14.99 -12.88
C PRO A 77 6.17 15.33 -13.12
N THR A 78 6.48 16.28 -14.00
CA THR A 78 7.87 16.59 -14.38
C THR A 78 8.69 17.22 -13.24
N THR A 79 8.01 17.74 -12.21
CA THR A 79 8.62 18.35 -11.02
C THR A 79 8.92 17.35 -9.90
N LEU A 80 8.56 16.07 -10.09
CA LEU A 80 8.71 15.01 -9.11
C LEU A 80 9.95 14.13 -9.39
N PRO A 81 10.73 13.75 -8.35
CA PRO A 81 10.56 14.15 -6.96
C PRO A 81 11.07 15.58 -6.72
N THR A 82 10.46 16.30 -5.78
CA THR A 82 10.93 17.66 -5.44
C THR A 82 12.25 17.63 -4.64
N PRO A 83 13.04 18.72 -4.61
CA PRO A 83 14.23 18.79 -3.76
C PRO A 83 13.94 18.61 -2.26
N ALA A 84 12.73 18.94 -1.80
CA ALA A 84 12.30 18.69 -0.42
C ALA A 84 12.01 17.19 -0.20
N ALA A 85 11.26 16.57 -1.10
CA ALA A 85 10.99 15.13 -1.07
C ALA A 85 12.27 14.29 -1.17
N TRP A 86 13.29 14.76 -1.90
CA TRP A 86 14.60 14.13 -1.97
C TRP A 86 15.25 13.94 -0.59
N LYS A 87 15.18 14.96 0.28
CA LYS A 87 15.75 14.89 1.64
C LYS A 87 15.02 13.84 2.49
N VAL A 88 13.70 13.77 2.37
CA VAL A 88 12.89 12.77 3.07
C VAL A 88 13.14 11.37 2.49
N GLY A 89 13.30 11.25 1.17
CA GLY A 89 13.66 10.00 0.50
C GLY A 89 15.00 9.44 1.00
N ILE A 90 16.02 10.29 1.17
CA ILE A 90 17.31 9.90 1.77
C ILE A 90 17.12 9.42 3.21
N ASP A 91 16.48 10.22 4.05
CA ASP A 91 16.28 9.88 5.47
C ASP A 91 15.52 8.56 5.65
N THR A 92 14.46 8.36 4.86
CA THR A 92 13.66 7.13 4.94
C THR A 92 14.38 5.91 4.37
N ALA A 93 15.18 6.06 3.31
CA ALA A 93 16.01 4.98 2.77
C ALA A 93 17.07 4.53 3.77
N GLU A 94 17.79 5.46 4.39
CA GLU A 94 18.80 5.16 5.41
C GLU A 94 18.18 4.50 6.64
N LYS A 95 17.01 4.96 7.09
CA LYS A 95 16.27 4.31 8.19
C LYS A 95 15.79 2.90 7.83
N LEU A 96 15.36 2.66 6.60
CA LEU A 96 14.95 1.34 6.13
C LEU A 96 16.14 0.37 6.11
N ILE A 97 17.27 0.81 5.54
CA ILE A 97 18.52 0.05 5.53
C ILE A 97 18.96 -0.26 6.95
N LYS A 98 18.97 0.74 7.83
CA LYS A 98 19.35 0.58 9.23
C LYS A 98 18.45 -0.41 9.96
N TYR A 99 17.12 -0.30 9.81
CA TYR A 99 16.16 -1.24 10.39
C TYR A 99 16.49 -2.69 10.00
N TYR A 100 16.75 -2.92 8.70
CA TYR A 100 17.08 -4.26 8.22
C TYR A 100 18.44 -4.74 8.73
N LEU A 101 19.45 -3.88 8.68
CA LEU A 101 20.82 -4.19 9.12
C LEU A 101 20.89 -4.52 10.63
N GLU A 102 20.17 -3.80 11.47
CA GLU A 102 20.10 -4.06 12.92
C GLU A 102 19.46 -5.42 13.22
N LYS A 103 18.49 -5.85 12.42
CA LYS A 103 17.77 -7.12 12.62
C LYS A 103 18.50 -8.33 12.05
N HIS A 104 19.15 -8.18 10.89
CA HIS A 104 19.70 -9.28 10.11
C HIS A 104 21.23 -9.29 10.00
N GLY A 105 21.91 -8.22 10.43
CA GLY A 105 23.38 -8.12 10.39
C GLY A 105 23.99 -7.98 8.98
N ARG A 106 23.16 -7.82 7.95
CA ARG A 106 23.55 -7.60 6.55
C ARG A 106 22.68 -6.53 5.90
N TYR A 107 23.15 -5.96 4.78
CA TYR A 107 22.29 -5.12 3.93
C TYR A 107 21.21 -5.98 3.27
N PRO A 108 19.99 -5.45 3.05
CA PRO A 108 19.03 -6.11 2.19
C PRO A 108 19.56 -6.06 0.75
N GLU A 109 19.50 -7.17 0.00
CA GLU A 109 19.95 -7.14 -1.39
C GLU A 109 18.91 -6.47 -2.30
N SER A 110 17.63 -6.64 -1.98
CA SER A 110 16.51 -6.08 -2.74
C SER A 110 15.34 -5.64 -1.84
N VAL A 111 14.74 -4.50 -2.20
CA VAL A 111 13.56 -3.93 -1.54
C VAL A 111 12.34 -4.01 -2.45
N GLY A 112 11.27 -4.67 -2.01
CA GLY A 112 9.97 -4.65 -2.67
C GLY A 112 9.24 -3.34 -2.36
N GLN A 113 8.85 -2.59 -3.38
CA GLN A 113 8.27 -1.25 -3.26
C GLN A 113 6.83 -1.25 -3.78
N VAL A 114 5.85 -0.99 -2.90
CA VAL A 114 4.47 -0.71 -3.32
C VAL A 114 4.35 0.77 -3.64
N LEU A 115 4.25 1.11 -4.92
CA LEU A 115 4.31 2.49 -5.39
C LEU A 115 2.96 2.96 -5.94
N TRP A 116 2.33 3.90 -5.25
CA TRP A 116 1.02 4.46 -5.59
C TRP A 116 1.11 5.95 -5.92
N SER A 117 0.16 6.44 -6.72
CA SER A 117 0.13 7.83 -7.20
C SER A 117 0.01 8.87 -6.10
N ILE A 118 -0.48 8.44 -4.95
CA ILE A 118 -0.58 9.27 -3.76
C ILE A 118 0.79 9.76 -3.27
N ASP A 119 1.89 9.06 -3.60
CA ASP A 119 3.26 9.54 -3.40
C ASP A 119 3.51 10.86 -4.14
N GLY A 120 3.18 10.91 -5.43
CA GLY A 120 3.28 12.13 -6.22
C GLY A 120 2.26 13.19 -5.80
N TYR A 121 1.03 12.78 -5.51
CA TYR A 121 -0.08 13.71 -5.27
C TYR A 121 -0.08 14.36 -3.88
N LYS A 122 0.42 13.66 -2.85
CA LYS A 122 0.38 14.14 -1.46
C LYS A 122 1.75 14.21 -0.78
N ALA A 123 2.75 13.51 -1.31
CA ALA A 123 4.08 13.45 -0.72
C ALA A 123 5.17 14.06 -1.62
N ASP A 124 4.81 14.69 -2.75
CA ASP A 124 5.75 15.38 -3.64
C ASP A 124 6.93 14.48 -4.15
N GLY A 125 6.74 13.16 -4.16
CA GLY A 125 7.71 12.17 -4.66
C GLY A 125 8.67 11.58 -3.63
N GLU A 126 8.29 11.48 -2.35
CA GLU A 126 9.12 10.94 -1.27
C GLU A 126 9.58 9.50 -1.52
N GLN A 127 8.69 8.62 -1.95
CA GLN A 127 9.00 7.21 -2.20
C GLN A 127 9.78 7.04 -3.49
N LEU A 128 9.49 7.83 -4.54
CA LEU A 128 10.34 7.88 -5.74
C LEU A 128 11.77 8.29 -5.38
N ALA A 129 11.94 9.32 -4.55
CA ALA A 129 13.26 9.73 -4.06
C ALA A 129 13.95 8.63 -3.25
N GLN A 130 13.22 7.93 -2.38
CA GLN A 130 13.73 6.79 -1.62
C GLN A 130 14.25 5.69 -2.56
N ILE A 131 13.49 5.32 -3.59
CA ILE A 131 13.89 4.31 -4.59
C ILE A 131 15.17 4.72 -5.32
N LEU A 132 15.23 5.96 -5.83
CA LEU A 132 16.42 6.47 -6.53
C LEU A 132 17.65 6.44 -5.62
N TYR A 133 17.50 6.83 -4.36
CA TYR A 133 18.60 6.83 -3.41
C TYR A 133 19.05 5.42 -3.02
N LEU A 134 18.13 4.45 -2.84
CA LEU A 134 18.46 3.04 -2.61
C LEU A 134 19.35 2.49 -3.73
N LEU A 135 19.00 2.78 -5.00
CA LEU A 135 19.79 2.45 -6.20
C LEU A 135 21.13 3.22 -6.25
N GLY A 136 21.30 4.27 -5.45
CA GLY A 136 22.49 5.10 -5.41
C GLY A 136 22.56 6.11 -6.56
N VAL A 137 21.41 6.67 -6.94
CA VAL A 137 21.27 7.67 -8.01
C VAL A 137 20.55 8.89 -7.46
N LYS A 138 21.01 10.10 -7.82
CA LYS A 138 20.38 11.37 -7.41
C LYS A 138 19.79 12.11 -8.61
N PRO A 139 18.60 12.72 -8.48
CA PRO A 139 18.06 13.61 -9.49
C PRO A 139 18.81 14.96 -9.50
N VAL A 140 18.93 15.53 -10.69
CA VAL A 140 19.42 16.89 -10.93
C VAL A 140 18.26 17.73 -11.44
N TRP A 141 17.99 18.87 -10.81
CA TRP A 141 16.86 19.73 -11.15
C TRP A 141 17.28 20.92 -12.03
N ARG A 142 16.35 21.37 -12.86
CA ARG A 142 16.41 22.69 -13.51
C ARG A 142 15.97 23.79 -12.52
N PRO A 143 16.23 25.08 -12.84
CA PRO A 143 15.76 26.19 -12.01
C PRO A 143 14.24 26.25 -11.80
N ASP A 144 13.45 25.69 -12.72
CA ASP A 144 11.99 25.59 -12.63
C ASP A 144 11.50 24.43 -11.73
N GLY A 145 12.42 23.63 -11.16
CA GLY A 145 12.10 22.48 -10.32
C GLY A 145 11.83 21.19 -11.08
N SER A 146 11.83 21.20 -12.42
CA SER A 146 11.72 19.97 -13.22
C SER A 146 12.98 19.11 -13.10
N VAL A 147 12.81 17.80 -13.11
CA VAL A 147 13.96 16.87 -13.14
C VAL A 147 14.60 16.93 -14.53
N LYS A 148 15.89 17.24 -14.57
CA LYS A 148 16.70 17.32 -15.79
C LYS A 148 17.25 15.96 -16.19
N GLU A 149 17.94 15.32 -15.26
CA GLU A 149 18.67 14.07 -15.46
C GLU A 149 18.95 13.38 -14.12
N LEU A 150 19.48 12.16 -14.19
CA LEU A 150 19.91 11.38 -13.05
C LEU A 150 21.43 11.19 -13.03
N GLU A 151 22.07 11.46 -11.89
CA GLU A 151 23.49 11.26 -11.66
C GLU A 151 23.73 10.07 -10.72
N VAL A 152 24.68 9.20 -11.08
CA VAL A 152 25.11 8.11 -10.21
C VAL A 152 25.91 8.70 -9.04
N ILE A 153 25.55 8.34 -7.81
CA ILE A 153 26.34 8.64 -6.62
C ILE A 153 27.51 7.65 -6.58
N PRO A 154 28.78 8.12 -6.59
CA PRO A 154 29.95 7.25 -6.47
C PRO A 154 29.95 6.42 -5.18
N LEU A 155 30.48 5.18 -5.21
CA LEU A 155 30.45 4.28 -4.04
C LEU A 155 31.21 4.82 -2.82
N ASP A 156 32.25 5.64 -3.02
CA ASP A 156 33.00 6.33 -1.96
C ASP A 156 32.17 7.41 -1.26
N GLU A 157 31.23 8.05 -1.96
CA GLU A 157 30.22 8.94 -1.38
C GLU A 157 29.08 8.14 -0.75
N LEU A 158 28.60 7.08 -1.42
CA LEU A 158 27.44 6.28 -1.00
C LEU A 158 27.73 5.45 0.28
N LYS A 159 28.95 4.92 0.43
CA LYS A 159 29.45 4.17 1.60
C LYS A 159 28.64 2.92 1.99
N ARG A 160 27.87 2.38 1.05
CA ARG A 160 27.10 1.14 1.16
C ARG A 160 26.90 0.53 -0.23
N PRO A 161 26.47 -0.73 -0.32
CA PRO A 161 26.03 -1.30 -1.58
C PRO A 161 24.85 -0.52 -2.20
N ARG A 162 24.75 -0.57 -3.53
CA ARG A 162 23.52 -0.20 -4.24
C ARG A 162 22.49 -1.30 -4.01
N ILE A 163 21.35 -0.92 -3.46
CA ILE A 163 20.27 -1.84 -3.08
C ILE A 163 19.31 -1.96 -4.27
N ASP A 164 18.98 -3.18 -4.68
CA ASP A 164 18.03 -3.40 -5.76
C ASP A 164 16.60 -3.09 -5.31
N CYS A 165 15.73 -2.74 -6.26
CA CYS A 165 14.34 -2.41 -5.98
C CYS A 165 13.41 -3.17 -6.93
N VAL A 166 12.38 -3.83 -6.40
CA VAL A 166 11.30 -4.45 -7.19
C VAL A 166 10.02 -3.67 -6.95
N ILE A 167 9.55 -2.95 -7.97
CA ILE A 167 8.47 -2.00 -7.86
C ILE A 167 7.17 -2.65 -8.32
N ASN A 168 6.24 -2.85 -7.38
CA ASN A 168 4.83 -3.09 -7.69
C ASN A 168 4.10 -1.75 -7.73
N MET A 169 3.89 -1.26 -8.95
CA MET A 169 3.27 0.02 -9.24
C MET A 169 1.75 -0.15 -9.40
N SER A 170 0.95 0.84 -8.96
CA SER A 170 -0.48 0.86 -9.27
C SER A 170 -0.78 1.36 -10.68
N GLY A 171 -1.91 0.93 -11.25
CA GLY A 171 -2.37 1.42 -12.56
C GLY A 171 -2.56 2.94 -12.62
N ILE A 172 -2.84 3.60 -11.49
CA ILE A 172 -2.94 5.06 -11.47
C ILE A 172 -1.57 5.72 -11.70
N VAL A 173 -0.49 5.19 -11.12
CA VAL A 173 0.88 5.70 -11.40
C VAL A 173 1.21 5.51 -12.88
N ARG A 174 0.90 4.34 -13.46
CA ARG A 174 1.07 4.07 -14.89
C ARG A 174 0.42 5.15 -15.75
N ASP A 175 -0.82 5.54 -15.40
CA ASP A 175 -1.64 6.41 -16.24
C ASP A 175 -1.33 7.89 -16.05
N THR A 176 -0.94 8.30 -14.83
CA THR A 176 -0.87 9.73 -14.48
C THR A 176 0.52 10.24 -14.10
N LEU A 177 1.47 9.34 -13.82
CA LEU A 177 2.84 9.67 -13.42
C LEU A 177 3.87 8.91 -14.28
N PRO A 178 3.82 9.03 -15.62
CA PRO A 178 4.72 8.28 -16.49
C PRO A 178 6.20 8.57 -16.20
N ASN A 179 6.54 9.77 -15.73
CA ASN A 179 7.91 10.13 -15.34
C ASN A 179 8.51 9.17 -14.28
N TYR A 180 7.69 8.59 -13.40
CA TYR A 180 8.15 7.61 -12.41
C TYR A 180 8.77 6.39 -13.10
N ILE A 181 8.10 5.87 -14.13
CA ILE A 181 8.59 4.73 -14.91
C ILE A 181 9.91 5.09 -15.58
N TYR A 182 9.99 6.26 -16.21
CA TYR A 182 11.19 6.69 -16.94
C TYR A 182 12.40 6.88 -16.02
N LEU A 183 12.21 7.53 -14.87
CA LEU A 183 13.29 7.81 -13.92
C LEU A 183 13.80 6.53 -13.26
N ILE A 184 12.90 5.64 -12.84
CA ILE A 184 13.30 4.37 -12.20
C ILE A 184 14.01 3.46 -13.20
N ASP A 185 13.47 3.30 -14.42
CA ASP A 185 14.09 2.49 -15.47
C ASP A 185 15.47 3.05 -15.90
N GLU A 186 15.60 4.37 -16.01
CA GLU A 186 16.89 5.01 -16.28
C GLU A 186 17.90 4.74 -15.16
N ALA A 187 17.49 4.89 -13.89
CA ALA A 187 18.35 4.61 -12.74
C ALA A 187 18.83 3.16 -12.74
N VAL A 188 17.91 2.20 -12.87
CA VAL A 188 18.21 0.76 -12.91
C VAL A 188 19.16 0.44 -14.07
N THR A 189 18.88 0.94 -15.27
CA THR A 189 19.73 0.70 -16.45
C THR A 189 21.15 1.26 -16.24
N LYS A 190 21.28 2.47 -15.69
CA LYS A 190 22.56 3.10 -15.40
C LYS A 190 23.36 2.26 -14.41
N VAL A 191 22.77 1.91 -13.27
CA VAL A 191 23.50 1.23 -12.19
C VAL A 191 23.83 -0.23 -12.50
N ALA A 192 22.96 -0.95 -13.24
CA ALA A 192 23.24 -2.32 -13.67
C ALA A 192 24.46 -2.39 -14.62
N SER A 193 24.69 -1.32 -15.38
CA SER A 193 25.76 -1.24 -16.39
C SER A 193 27.12 -0.82 -15.83
N LEU A 194 27.20 -0.37 -14.57
CA LEU A 194 28.44 0.07 -13.94
C LEU A 194 29.40 -1.11 -13.75
N ASP A 195 30.70 -0.86 -13.92
CA ASP A 195 31.74 -1.85 -13.61
C ASP A 195 32.10 -1.79 -12.12
N GLU A 196 31.19 -2.29 -11.29
CA GLU A 196 31.30 -2.33 -9.83
C GLU A 196 31.28 -3.78 -9.32
N PRO A 197 31.93 -4.07 -8.18
CA PRO A 197 31.84 -5.37 -7.52
C PRO A 197 30.39 -5.78 -7.20
N LEU A 198 30.05 -7.05 -7.38
CA LEU A 198 28.68 -7.56 -7.21
C LEU A 198 28.18 -7.50 -5.75
N ASP A 199 29.09 -7.53 -4.78
CA ASP A 199 28.81 -7.36 -3.35
C ASP A 199 28.56 -5.89 -2.96
N MET A 200 28.88 -4.95 -3.85
CA MET A 200 28.62 -3.51 -3.68
C MET A 200 27.55 -2.98 -4.65
N ASN A 201 27.06 -3.79 -5.58
CA ASN A 201 26.01 -3.43 -6.52
C ASN A 201 25.06 -4.61 -6.76
N TYR A 202 24.03 -4.70 -5.90
CA TYR A 202 23.06 -5.79 -5.96
C TYR A 202 22.17 -5.72 -7.20
N VAL A 203 21.96 -4.52 -7.77
CA VAL A 203 21.24 -4.36 -9.05
C VAL A 203 21.98 -5.08 -10.18
N ARG A 204 23.30 -4.88 -10.27
CA ARG A 204 24.16 -5.55 -11.25
C ARG A 204 24.23 -7.05 -10.98
N LYS A 205 24.39 -7.45 -9.71
CA LYS A 205 24.39 -8.87 -9.28
C LYS A 205 23.15 -9.59 -9.81
N HIS A 206 21.97 -9.09 -9.45
CA HIS A 206 20.71 -9.72 -9.86
C HIS A 206 20.47 -9.63 -11.36
N TYR A 207 20.86 -8.53 -12.03
CA TYR A 207 20.80 -8.45 -13.50
C TYR A 207 21.58 -9.60 -14.17
N MET A 208 22.82 -9.86 -13.73
CA MET A 208 23.64 -10.93 -14.30
C MET A 208 23.07 -12.32 -14.00
N GLU A 209 22.60 -12.54 -12.78
CA GLU A 209 21.96 -13.80 -12.37
C GLU A 209 20.67 -14.07 -13.14
N HIS A 210 19.80 -13.06 -13.29
CA HIS A 210 18.57 -13.16 -14.07
C HIS A 210 18.88 -13.44 -15.54
N LEU A 211 19.90 -12.79 -16.10
CA LEU A 211 20.32 -12.98 -17.49
C LEU A 211 20.73 -14.43 -17.73
N SER A 212 21.57 -15.00 -16.85
CA SER A 212 21.99 -16.40 -16.94
C SER A 212 20.78 -17.34 -16.90
N LYS A 213 19.91 -17.17 -15.89
CA LYS A 213 18.72 -18.03 -15.70
C LYS A 213 17.77 -17.96 -16.89
N LEU A 214 17.52 -16.77 -17.44
CA LEU A 214 16.65 -16.60 -18.61
C LEU A 214 17.23 -17.24 -19.87
N MET A 215 18.56 -17.19 -20.04
CA MET A 215 19.23 -17.88 -21.14
C MET A 215 19.17 -19.40 -20.97
N GLU A 216 19.33 -19.93 -19.75
CA GLU A 216 19.13 -21.35 -19.44
C GLU A 216 17.69 -21.81 -19.70
N MET A 217 16.70 -20.92 -19.50
CA MET A 217 15.30 -21.13 -19.87
C MET A 217 15.02 -21.01 -21.38
N GLY A 218 16.05 -20.82 -22.20
CA GLY A 218 15.96 -20.80 -23.67
C GLY A 218 15.53 -19.47 -24.27
N LYS A 219 15.53 -18.36 -23.50
CA LYS A 219 15.28 -17.03 -24.06
C LYS A 219 16.46 -16.59 -24.92
N SER A 220 16.20 -15.86 -25.99
CA SER A 220 17.28 -15.23 -26.77
C SER A 220 18.05 -14.22 -25.90
N THR A 221 19.32 -13.98 -26.21
CA THR A 221 20.14 -13.01 -25.46
C THR A 221 19.49 -11.62 -25.39
N ALA A 222 18.88 -11.16 -26.48
CA ALA A 222 18.21 -9.86 -26.52
C ALA A 222 16.98 -9.81 -25.60
N GLU A 223 16.16 -10.87 -25.59
CA GLU A 223 14.99 -10.95 -24.69
C GLU A 223 15.42 -11.10 -23.22
N ALA A 224 16.43 -11.92 -22.96
CA ALA A 224 16.94 -12.15 -21.62
C ALA A 224 17.51 -10.85 -21.02
N GLN A 225 18.25 -10.06 -21.81
CA GLN A 225 18.76 -8.74 -21.38
C GLN A 225 17.63 -7.77 -21.04
N ASP A 226 16.60 -7.70 -21.89
CA ASP A 226 15.45 -6.82 -21.71
C ASP A 226 14.64 -7.18 -20.45
N ILE A 227 14.34 -8.48 -20.26
CA ILE A 227 13.60 -8.95 -19.08
C ILE A 227 14.43 -8.79 -17.80
N SER A 228 15.75 -9.04 -17.84
CA SER A 228 16.63 -8.96 -16.67
C SER A 228 16.75 -7.54 -16.09
N LEU A 229 16.56 -6.50 -16.91
CA LEU A 229 16.54 -5.10 -16.48
C LEU A 229 15.17 -4.67 -15.90
N SER A 230 14.13 -5.47 -16.10
CA SER A 230 12.79 -5.09 -15.64
C SER A 230 12.73 -5.11 -14.11
N ARG A 231 12.33 -3.97 -13.54
CA ARG A 231 12.08 -3.80 -12.09
C ARG A 231 10.73 -3.20 -11.77
N ILE A 232 9.97 -2.73 -12.77
CA ILE A 232 8.69 -2.07 -12.58
C ILE A 232 7.60 -2.98 -13.15
N PHE A 233 6.68 -3.38 -12.29
CA PHE A 233 5.62 -4.33 -12.57
C PHE A 233 4.26 -3.76 -12.15
N CYS A 234 3.21 -4.03 -12.94
CA CYS A 234 1.87 -3.49 -12.73
C CYS A 234 0.82 -4.39 -13.42
N ALA A 235 -0.45 -4.08 -13.20
CA ALA A 235 -1.59 -4.58 -13.97
C ALA A 235 -1.41 -4.36 -15.49
N PRO A 236 -2.02 -5.22 -16.34
CA PRO A 236 -2.00 -5.02 -17.78
C PRO A 236 -2.55 -3.64 -18.17
N PRO A 237 -2.16 -3.10 -19.34
CA PRO A 237 -2.70 -1.83 -19.83
C PRO A 237 -4.23 -1.81 -19.82
N GLY A 238 -4.81 -0.75 -19.27
CA GLY A 238 -6.27 -0.59 -19.12
C GLY A 238 -6.90 -1.30 -17.90
N ALA A 239 -6.14 -2.13 -17.19
CA ALA A 239 -6.59 -2.79 -15.96
C ALA A 239 -6.00 -2.15 -14.69
N TYR A 240 -6.59 -2.45 -13.54
CA TYR A 240 -6.22 -1.94 -12.21
C TYR A 240 -6.35 -3.03 -11.15
N GLY A 241 -5.60 -2.88 -10.05
CA GLY A 241 -5.61 -3.82 -8.94
C GLY A 241 -4.69 -5.02 -9.16
N VAL A 242 -4.64 -5.90 -8.17
CA VAL A 242 -3.82 -7.12 -8.16
C VAL A 242 -4.63 -8.39 -7.90
N GLY A 243 -5.96 -8.29 -8.00
CA GLY A 243 -6.91 -9.41 -7.83
C GLY A 243 -7.12 -9.91 -6.40
N VAL A 244 -6.12 -9.80 -5.52
CA VAL A 244 -6.13 -10.34 -4.15
C VAL A 244 -7.30 -9.82 -3.32
N ASN A 245 -7.65 -8.53 -3.41
CA ASN A 245 -8.81 -7.99 -2.71
C ASN A 245 -10.12 -8.66 -3.14
N LEU A 246 -10.30 -8.89 -4.45
CA LEU A 246 -11.51 -9.54 -4.97
C LEU A 246 -11.60 -10.99 -4.49
N ALA A 247 -10.48 -11.71 -4.51
CA ALA A 247 -10.42 -13.07 -3.98
C ALA A 247 -10.77 -13.13 -2.49
N VAL A 248 -10.22 -12.22 -1.67
CA VAL A 248 -10.50 -12.13 -0.23
C VAL A 248 -11.95 -11.75 0.03
N GLU A 249 -12.46 -10.70 -0.61
CA GLU A 249 -13.82 -10.19 -0.41
C GLU A 249 -14.88 -11.23 -0.84
N ALA A 250 -14.62 -11.96 -1.93
CA ALA A 250 -15.48 -13.04 -2.40
C ALA A 250 -15.26 -14.37 -1.67
N SER A 251 -14.29 -14.46 -0.75
CA SER A 251 -13.88 -15.74 -0.11
C SER A 251 -13.38 -16.81 -1.10
N ALA A 252 -13.02 -16.39 -2.32
CA ALA A 252 -12.66 -17.21 -3.47
C ALA A 252 -11.17 -17.60 -3.45
N TRP A 253 -10.74 -18.24 -2.36
CA TRP A 253 -9.39 -18.75 -2.15
C TRP A 253 -9.41 -19.88 -1.12
N LYS A 254 -8.49 -20.85 -1.24
CA LYS A 254 -8.34 -21.98 -0.30
C LYS A 254 -7.09 -21.80 0.56
N ASN A 255 -5.99 -21.34 -0.02
CA ASN A 255 -4.70 -21.27 0.67
C ASN A 255 -3.85 -20.06 0.22
N ASP A 256 -2.68 -19.90 0.84
CA ASP A 256 -1.74 -18.80 0.55
C ASP A 256 -1.23 -18.83 -0.90
N ASP A 257 -1.13 -20.02 -1.53
CA ASP A 257 -0.69 -20.18 -2.91
C ASP A 257 -1.68 -19.57 -3.91
N ASP A 258 -2.99 -19.70 -3.68
CA ASP A 258 -4.03 -19.07 -4.53
C ASP A 258 -3.89 -17.55 -4.56
N LEU A 259 -3.69 -16.93 -3.40
CA LEU A 259 -3.53 -15.48 -3.28
C LEU A 259 -2.20 -15.01 -3.91
N ALA A 260 -1.12 -15.76 -3.72
CA ALA A 260 0.18 -15.47 -4.33
C ALA A 260 0.11 -15.54 -5.87
N LYS A 261 -0.49 -16.60 -6.40
CA LYS A 261 -0.74 -16.82 -7.82
C LYS A 261 -1.58 -15.71 -8.44
N THR A 262 -2.66 -15.32 -7.77
CA THR A 262 -3.52 -14.21 -8.20
C THR A 262 -2.72 -12.91 -8.27
N TRP A 263 -1.93 -12.60 -7.24
CA TRP A 263 -1.10 -11.40 -7.22
C TRP A 263 -0.07 -11.39 -8.36
N ILE A 264 0.64 -12.50 -8.59
CA ILE A 264 1.64 -12.64 -9.65
C ILE A 264 0.99 -12.48 -11.03
N GLN A 265 -0.12 -13.17 -11.27
CA GLN A 265 -0.83 -13.10 -12.56
C GLN A 265 -1.17 -11.66 -12.91
N TRP A 266 -1.81 -10.94 -11.98
CA TRP A 266 -2.23 -9.56 -12.21
C TRP A 266 -1.08 -8.56 -12.20
N THR A 267 0.09 -8.91 -11.69
CA THR A 267 1.25 -8.00 -11.60
C THR A 267 2.34 -8.29 -12.64
N SER A 268 2.23 -9.38 -13.40
CA SER A 268 3.29 -9.88 -14.28
C SER A 268 3.54 -9.08 -15.58
N TYR A 269 3.21 -7.78 -15.62
CA TYR A 269 3.44 -6.92 -16.77
C TYR A 269 4.54 -5.90 -16.47
N ALA A 270 5.64 -5.98 -17.22
CA ALA A 270 6.78 -5.08 -17.08
C ALA A 270 6.53 -3.74 -17.78
N TYR A 271 6.97 -2.68 -17.10
CA TYR A 271 6.96 -1.30 -17.58
C TYR A 271 8.39 -0.74 -17.58
N SER A 272 8.78 -0.09 -18.66
CA SER A 272 10.10 0.52 -18.85
C SER A 272 9.99 1.66 -19.87
N ARG A 273 11.10 2.31 -20.20
CA ARG A 273 11.11 3.29 -21.30
C ARG A 273 10.85 2.68 -22.67
N LYS A 274 11.06 1.36 -22.81
CA LYS A 274 10.83 0.60 -24.05
C LYS A 274 9.49 -0.12 -24.10
N HIS A 275 8.95 -0.50 -22.95
CA HIS A 275 7.79 -1.38 -22.85
C HIS A 275 6.73 -0.78 -21.93
N PHE A 276 5.48 -0.82 -22.37
CA PHE A 276 4.35 -0.26 -21.63
C PHE A 276 3.33 -1.36 -21.32
N GLY A 277 3.72 -2.28 -20.43
CA GLY A 277 2.89 -3.42 -20.02
C GLY A 277 3.13 -4.68 -20.84
N LYS A 278 4.39 -5.05 -21.05
CA LYS A 278 4.78 -6.32 -21.71
C LYS A 278 4.66 -7.47 -20.71
N PRO A 279 3.98 -8.59 -21.02
CA PRO A 279 3.97 -9.76 -20.16
C PRO A 279 5.41 -10.23 -19.88
N ALA A 280 5.74 -10.40 -18.59
CA ALA A 280 7.07 -10.78 -18.12
C ALA A 280 6.99 -11.59 -16.80
N PRO A 281 6.24 -12.70 -16.75
CA PRO A 281 6.12 -13.52 -15.54
C PRO A 281 7.47 -14.07 -15.07
N GLU A 282 8.38 -14.46 -15.98
CA GLU A 282 9.73 -14.91 -15.62
C GLU A 282 10.53 -13.82 -14.93
N GLY A 283 10.47 -12.59 -15.46
CA GLY A 283 11.17 -11.44 -14.88
C GLY A 283 10.63 -11.07 -13.50
N LEU A 284 9.31 -11.10 -13.32
CA LEU A 284 8.69 -10.86 -12.02
C LEU A 284 9.12 -11.92 -11.01
N VAL A 285 8.96 -13.21 -11.32
CA VAL A 285 9.25 -14.30 -10.37
C VAL A 285 10.74 -14.33 -10.00
N LEU A 286 11.65 -14.10 -10.95
CA LEU A 286 13.08 -13.93 -10.65
C LEU A 286 13.31 -12.76 -9.69
N SER A 287 12.71 -11.59 -9.96
CA SER A 287 12.83 -10.41 -9.12
C SER A 287 12.26 -10.62 -7.71
N LEU A 288 11.11 -11.30 -7.58
CA LEU A 288 10.52 -11.64 -6.28
C LEU A 288 11.43 -12.54 -5.44
N SER A 289 12.25 -13.39 -6.07
CA SER A 289 13.13 -14.32 -5.35
C SER A 289 14.22 -13.61 -4.53
N THR A 290 14.61 -12.41 -4.92
CA THR A 290 15.69 -11.64 -4.29
C THR A 290 15.20 -10.66 -3.22
N VAL A 291 13.90 -10.39 -3.14
CA VAL A 291 13.32 -9.42 -2.20
C VAL A 291 13.54 -9.83 -0.75
N ASP A 292 14.13 -8.95 0.05
CA ASP A 292 14.40 -9.18 1.48
C ASP A 292 13.43 -8.43 2.40
N VAL A 293 12.99 -7.24 1.97
CA VAL A 293 12.04 -6.40 2.72
C VAL A 293 11.06 -5.74 1.76
N ILE A 294 9.79 -5.67 2.15
CA ILE A 294 8.73 -5.04 1.37
C ILE A 294 8.19 -3.84 2.12
N ASN A 295 8.24 -2.67 1.49
CA ASN A 295 7.79 -1.43 2.10
C ASN A 295 6.82 -0.63 1.23
N ARG A 296 6.14 0.28 1.93
CA ARG A 296 5.32 1.35 1.39
C ARG A 296 5.49 2.58 2.27
N ASN A 297 5.57 3.76 1.67
CA ASN A 297 5.55 5.01 2.43
C ASN A 297 4.10 5.40 2.80
N HIS A 298 3.90 5.97 3.99
CA HIS A 298 2.61 6.41 4.51
C HIS A 298 2.75 7.80 5.15
N MET A 299 2.15 8.79 4.50
CA MET A 299 2.37 10.22 4.73
C MET A 299 1.22 10.93 5.45
N SER A 300 0.10 10.27 5.74
CA SER A 300 -1.02 10.93 6.43
C SER A 300 -2.01 9.95 7.07
N ASP A 301 -2.40 10.22 8.32
CA ASP A 301 -3.47 9.51 9.04
C ASP A 301 -4.90 9.89 8.60
N GLU A 302 -5.06 10.82 7.63
CA GLU A 302 -6.36 11.10 6.98
C GLU A 302 -7.03 9.81 6.44
N HIS A 303 -6.20 8.82 6.15
CA HIS A 303 -6.55 7.47 5.76
C HIS A 303 -5.54 6.53 6.42
N ASP A 304 -5.90 5.26 6.58
CA ASP A 304 -5.06 4.27 7.23
C ASP A 304 -5.09 2.95 6.44
N ILE A 305 -4.31 1.95 6.88
CA ILE A 305 -4.18 0.68 6.16
C ILE A 305 -5.47 -0.16 6.14
N PHE A 306 -6.48 0.19 6.94
CA PHE A 306 -7.82 -0.39 6.89
C PHE A 306 -8.82 0.51 6.17
N GLY A 307 -8.40 1.64 5.57
CA GLY A 307 -9.29 2.53 4.82
C GLY A 307 -9.67 2.00 3.43
N CYS A 308 -8.87 1.09 2.86
CA CYS A 308 -9.05 0.58 1.51
C CYS A 308 -8.44 -0.83 1.37
N CYS A 309 -9.13 -1.73 0.68
CA CYS A 309 -8.66 -3.09 0.42
C CYS A 309 -7.35 -3.16 -0.39
N CYS A 310 -7.04 -2.11 -1.17
CA CYS A 310 -5.77 -2.02 -1.90
C CYS A 310 -4.56 -2.18 -0.99
N TYR A 311 -4.64 -1.80 0.29
CA TYR A 311 -3.50 -1.88 1.22
C TYR A 311 -3.05 -3.33 1.46
N PHE A 312 -3.94 -4.20 1.94
CA PHE A 312 -3.59 -5.60 2.14
C PHE A 312 -3.37 -6.32 0.79
N SER A 313 -4.11 -5.92 -0.25
CA SER A 313 -4.03 -6.54 -1.58
C SER A 313 -2.68 -6.33 -2.25
N PHE A 314 -2.17 -5.08 -2.27
CA PHE A 314 -0.87 -4.77 -2.85
C PHE A 314 0.27 -5.14 -1.90
N HIS A 315 0.24 -4.68 -0.65
CA HIS A 315 1.38 -4.81 0.28
C HIS A 315 1.44 -6.18 0.93
N GLY A 316 0.31 -6.63 1.48
CA GLY A 316 0.19 -8.00 2.02
C GLY A 316 0.27 -9.05 0.92
N GLY A 317 -0.38 -8.84 -0.24
CA GLY A 317 -0.30 -9.76 -1.38
C GLY A 317 1.11 -9.91 -1.95
N PHE A 318 1.89 -8.82 -2.01
CA PHE A 318 3.30 -8.89 -2.39
C PHE A 318 4.10 -9.71 -1.37
N PHE A 319 3.91 -9.46 -0.07
CA PHE A 319 4.54 -10.25 0.98
C PHE A 319 4.21 -11.74 0.88
N ASN A 320 2.93 -12.06 0.71
CA ASN A 320 2.48 -13.43 0.50
C ASN A 320 3.13 -14.07 -0.73
N ALA A 321 3.18 -13.35 -1.85
CA ALA A 321 3.78 -13.84 -3.10
C ALA A 321 5.27 -14.18 -2.93
N VAL A 322 6.05 -13.31 -2.28
CA VAL A 322 7.48 -13.57 -2.01
C VAL A 322 7.63 -14.76 -1.07
N LYS A 323 6.85 -14.82 0.02
CA LYS A 323 6.94 -15.90 1.01
C LYS A 323 6.59 -17.26 0.40
N VAL A 324 5.49 -17.36 -0.34
CA VAL A 324 5.05 -18.61 -1.01
C VAL A 324 6.05 -19.04 -2.07
N LEU A 325 6.56 -18.09 -2.85
CA LEU A 325 7.50 -18.39 -3.93
C LEU A 325 8.82 -18.93 -3.39
N THR A 326 9.38 -18.27 -2.37
CA THR A 326 10.73 -18.54 -1.88
C THR A 326 10.77 -19.54 -0.72
N GLY A 327 9.64 -19.76 -0.03
CA GLY A 327 9.60 -20.52 1.22
C GLY A 327 10.34 -19.86 2.39
N ARG A 328 10.85 -18.64 2.20
CA ARG A 328 11.62 -17.90 3.21
C ARG A 328 10.70 -17.31 4.26
N ASN A 329 11.12 -17.38 5.52
CA ASN A 329 10.41 -16.80 6.67
C ASN A 329 11.10 -15.55 7.25
N ASP A 330 12.26 -15.16 6.70
CA ASP A 330 13.06 -14.00 7.11
C ASP A 330 12.74 -12.72 6.29
N ILE A 331 11.66 -12.76 5.50
CA ILE A 331 11.18 -11.60 4.73
C ILE A 331 10.53 -10.60 5.68
N GLU A 332 10.96 -9.34 5.59
CA GLU A 332 10.36 -8.25 6.36
C GLU A 332 9.23 -7.57 5.57
N ILE A 333 8.18 -7.14 6.28
CA ILE A 333 7.15 -6.27 5.74
C ILE A 333 6.97 -5.07 6.67
N VAL A 334 7.20 -3.87 6.14
CA VAL A 334 7.28 -2.64 6.93
C VAL A 334 6.48 -1.51 6.30
N THR A 335 6.00 -0.58 7.12
CA THR A 335 5.52 0.73 6.68
C THR A 335 6.58 1.78 6.98
N VAL A 336 6.78 2.71 6.05
CA VAL A 336 7.64 3.87 6.24
C VAL A 336 6.76 5.08 6.51
N ASP A 337 6.80 5.56 7.73
CA ASP A 337 5.96 6.62 8.24
C ASP A 337 6.59 7.99 7.98
N THR A 338 5.94 8.78 7.12
CA THR A 338 6.33 10.15 6.80
C THR A 338 5.24 11.16 7.15
N ARG A 339 4.32 10.79 8.07
CA ARG A 339 3.26 11.71 8.56
C ARG A 339 3.85 12.96 9.18
N ASP A 340 4.88 12.79 10.00
CA ASP A 340 5.72 13.86 10.53
C ASP A 340 7.10 13.79 9.86
N ILE A 341 7.34 14.69 8.92
CA ILE A 341 8.61 14.79 8.18
C ILE A 341 9.82 15.11 9.07
N SER A 342 9.60 15.63 10.29
CA SER A 342 10.67 15.89 11.25
C SER A 342 11.07 14.64 12.04
N SER A 343 10.25 13.59 12.01
CA SER A 343 10.43 12.35 12.77
C SER A 343 9.93 11.15 11.97
N THR A 344 10.49 10.93 10.78
CA THR A 344 10.11 9.76 9.97
C THR A 344 10.53 8.46 10.67
N GLN A 345 9.77 7.39 10.48
CA GLN A 345 9.98 6.10 11.16
C GLN A 345 9.83 4.94 10.18
N VAL A 346 10.49 3.82 10.46
CA VAL A 346 10.22 2.53 9.82
C VAL A 346 9.62 1.62 10.87
N ARG A 347 8.44 1.05 10.58
CA ARG A 347 7.67 0.25 11.54
C ARG A 347 7.31 -1.09 10.90
N GLY A 348 7.47 -2.19 11.65
CA GLY A 348 6.97 -3.50 11.21
C GLY A 348 5.45 -3.46 11.02
N MET A 349 4.94 -4.18 10.02
CA MET A 349 3.50 -4.12 9.72
C MET A 349 2.63 -4.67 10.86
N LYS A 350 3.12 -5.64 11.64
CA LYS A 350 2.41 -6.10 12.85
C LYS A 350 2.15 -4.93 13.81
N ASP A 351 3.20 -4.18 14.15
CA ASP A 351 3.09 -3.04 15.05
C ASP A 351 2.17 -1.95 14.47
N GLU A 352 2.17 -1.75 13.16
CA GLU A 352 1.28 -0.78 12.51
C GLU A 352 -0.20 -1.21 12.54
N ILE A 353 -0.47 -2.50 12.28
CA ILE A 353 -1.80 -3.10 12.40
C ILE A 353 -2.33 -2.86 13.81
N GLU A 354 -1.55 -3.22 14.84
CA GLU A 354 -1.95 -3.05 16.23
C GLU A 354 -2.15 -1.57 16.60
N ARG A 355 -1.26 -0.69 16.14
CA ARG A 355 -1.37 0.76 16.37
C ARG A 355 -2.70 1.29 15.83
N ILE A 356 -3.09 0.93 14.62
CA ILE A 356 -4.32 1.42 14.00
C ILE A 356 -5.55 0.79 14.64
N VAL A 357 -5.50 -0.50 15.01
CA VAL A 357 -6.56 -1.16 15.78
C VAL A 357 -6.82 -0.39 17.08
N ARG A 358 -5.77 -0.13 17.87
CA ARG A 358 -5.89 0.60 19.14
C ARG A 358 -6.32 2.06 18.95
N ALA A 359 -5.88 2.71 17.88
CA ALA A 359 -6.21 4.12 17.62
C ALA A 359 -7.63 4.32 17.08
N LYS A 360 -8.21 3.30 16.42
CA LYS A 360 -9.53 3.36 15.76
C LYS A 360 -10.46 2.25 16.22
N LEU A 361 -10.33 1.03 15.69
CA LEU A 361 -11.29 -0.06 15.88
C LEU A 361 -11.56 -0.44 17.35
N LEU A 362 -10.63 -0.21 18.27
CA LEU A 362 -10.82 -0.45 19.71
C LEU A 362 -10.73 0.83 20.54
N ASN A 363 -10.82 2.00 19.90
CA ASN A 363 -10.82 3.29 20.58
C ASN A 363 -12.27 3.74 20.82
N PRO A 364 -12.73 3.81 22.09
CA PRO A 364 -14.09 4.23 22.41
C PRO A 364 -14.45 5.60 21.82
N VAL A 365 -13.51 6.56 21.78
CA VAL A 365 -13.75 7.88 21.21
C VAL A 365 -14.05 7.79 19.72
N TRP A 366 -13.29 6.97 18.98
CA TRP A 366 -13.52 6.82 17.54
C TRP A 366 -14.83 6.08 17.27
N ILE A 367 -15.10 5.02 18.05
CA ILE A 367 -16.36 4.25 17.97
C ILE A 367 -17.56 5.18 18.20
N ASP A 368 -17.55 5.97 19.27
CA ASP A 368 -18.65 6.87 19.62
C ASP A 368 -18.87 7.95 18.56
N GLU A 369 -17.80 8.52 17.99
CA GLU A 369 -17.93 9.48 16.89
C GLU A 369 -18.52 8.83 15.63
N MET A 370 -18.12 7.60 15.28
CA MET A 370 -18.71 6.88 14.15
C MET A 370 -20.18 6.52 14.40
N LYS A 371 -20.56 6.16 15.63
CA LYS A 371 -21.95 5.83 15.98
C LYS A 371 -22.92 6.99 15.71
N LYS A 372 -22.45 8.25 15.76
CA LYS A 372 -23.25 9.44 15.41
C LYS A 372 -23.69 9.48 13.93
N HIS A 373 -23.07 8.68 13.07
CA HIS A 373 -23.35 8.61 11.64
C HIS A 373 -24.22 7.41 11.22
N GLY A 374 -24.82 6.70 12.20
CA GLY A 374 -25.79 5.62 11.97
C GLY A 374 -25.31 4.58 10.94
N TYR A 375 -26.12 4.37 9.89
CA TYR A 375 -25.83 3.42 8.80
C TYR A 375 -24.41 3.57 8.21
N ARG A 376 -23.94 4.81 8.01
CA ARG A 376 -22.61 5.05 7.43
C ARG A 376 -21.50 4.72 8.42
N GLY A 377 -21.69 5.00 9.71
CA GLY A 377 -20.77 4.60 10.78
C GLY A 377 -20.62 3.08 10.86
N ALA A 378 -21.75 2.36 10.81
CA ALA A 378 -21.76 0.90 10.83
C ALA A 378 -21.01 0.30 9.63
N ASN A 379 -21.20 0.88 8.43
CA ASN A 379 -20.47 0.47 7.24
C ASN A 379 -18.95 0.71 7.36
N GLU A 380 -18.51 1.82 7.97
CA GLU A 380 -17.09 2.05 8.23
C GLU A 380 -16.47 1.03 9.20
N PHE A 381 -17.21 0.57 10.21
CA PHE A 381 -16.76 -0.54 11.07
C PHE A 381 -16.58 -1.83 10.27
N SER A 382 -17.62 -2.24 9.54
CA SER A 382 -17.62 -3.47 8.74
C SER A 382 -16.49 -3.47 7.71
N ARG A 383 -16.33 -2.39 6.93
CA ARG A 383 -15.25 -2.27 5.94
C ARG A 383 -13.86 -2.38 6.57
N LYS A 384 -13.63 -1.71 7.71
CA LYS A 384 -12.31 -1.76 8.38
C LYS A 384 -12.00 -3.14 8.93
N ILE A 385 -12.99 -3.83 9.51
CA ILE A 385 -12.82 -5.19 10.02
C ILE A 385 -12.58 -6.18 8.87
N LEU A 386 -13.29 -6.04 7.74
CA LEU A 386 -13.03 -6.80 6.51
C LEU A 386 -11.60 -6.59 5.98
N HIS A 387 -11.10 -5.34 5.97
CA HIS A 387 -9.73 -5.08 5.55
C HIS A 387 -8.69 -5.63 6.55
N LEU A 388 -9.00 -5.63 7.85
CA LEU A 388 -8.17 -6.28 8.87
C LEU A 388 -8.13 -7.80 8.66
N TYR A 389 -9.27 -8.43 8.33
CA TYR A 389 -9.32 -9.81 7.88
C TYR A 389 -8.43 -10.03 6.65
N GLY A 390 -8.48 -9.15 5.65
CA GLY A 390 -7.60 -9.21 4.47
C GLY A 390 -6.11 -9.10 4.79
N TRP A 391 -5.73 -8.26 5.76
CA TRP A 391 -4.36 -8.23 6.29
C TRP A 391 -3.97 -9.54 6.95
N SER A 392 -4.86 -10.16 7.73
CA SER A 392 -4.62 -11.48 8.30
C SER A 392 -4.47 -12.54 7.20
N ALA A 393 -5.38 -12.57 6.22
CA ALA A 393 -5.36 -13.52 5.11
C ALA A 393 -4.03 -13.48 4.34
N THR A 394 -3.51 -12.28 4.08
CA THR A 394 -2.30 -12.08 3.27
C THR A 394 -0.98 -12.11 4.05
N THR A 395 -0.99 -11.84 5.36
CA THR A 395 0.29 -11.71 6.12
C THR A 395 0.38 -12.61 7.34
N LYS A 396 -0.75 -13.07 7.88
CA LYS A 396 -0.87 -13.77 9.18
C LYS A 396 -0.30 -12.95 10.36
N LEU A 397 -0.26 -11.61 10.25
CA LEU A 397 0.29 -10.72 11.28
C LEU A 397 -0.74 -10.16 12.26
N VAL A 398 -2.03 -10.48 12.09
CA VAL A 398 -3.08 -10.05 13.02
C VAL A 398 -3.12 -11.03 14.18
N ASP A 399 -2.76 -10.55 15.37
CA ASP A 399 -2.71 -11.39 16.57
C ASP A 399 -4.11 -11.79 17.06
N LYS A 400 -4.18 -12.95 17.73
CA LYS A 400 -5.41 -13.50 18.33
C LYS A 400 -6.19 -12.46 19.16
N TRP A 401 -5.49 -11.70 20.00
CA TRP A 401 -6.13 -10.72 20.89
C TRP A 401 -6.92 -9.66 20.12
N VAL A 402 -6.49 -9.30 18.91
CA VAL A 402 -7.18 -8.31 18.07
C VAL A 402 -8.54 -8.83 17.66
N PHE A 403 -8.61 -10.08 17.17
CA PHE A 403 -9.87 -10.71 16.78
C PHE A 403 -10.78 -10.97 18.00
N ASP A 404 -10.22 -11.41 19.13
CA ASP A 404 -10.98 -11.60 20.37
C ASP A 404 -11.66 -10.28 20.80
N GLU A 405 -10.91 -9.18 20.84
CA GLU A 405 -11.42 -7.86 21.26
C GLU A 405 -12.41 -7.27 20.24
N ILE A 406 -12.19 -7.44 18.94
CA ILE A 406 -13.15 -7.04 17.91
C ILE A 406 -14.45 -7.82 18.07
N THR A 407 -14.38 -9.13 18.28
CA THR A 407 -15.56 -9.98 18.48
C THR A 407 -16.33 -9.55 19.73
N ASN A 408 -15.64 -9.32 20.84
CA ASN A 408 -16.25 -8.82 22.07
C ASN A 408 -16.91 -7.45 21.89
N THR A 409 -16.23 -6.52 21.21
CA THR A 409 -16.68 -5.13 21.09
C THR A 409 -17.83 -4.99 20.10
N TYR A 410 -17.74 -5.61 18.93
CA TYR A 410 -18.65 -5.35 17.82
C TYR A 410 -19.79 -6.35 17.68
N VAL A 411 -19.64 -7.57 18.20
CA VAL A 411 -20.63 -8.64 18.02
C VAL A 411 -21.23 -9.09 19.35
N LEU A 412 -20.38 -9.45 20.33
CA LEU A 412 -20.87 -10.03 21.59
C LEU A 412 -21.37 -8.97 22.59
N ASN A 413 -20.98 -7.71 22.44
CA ASN A 413 -21.54 -6.61 23.24
C ASN A 413 -22.99 -6.32 22.84
N GLU A 414 -23.92 -6.50 23.78
CA GLU A 414 -25.36 -6.33 23.53
C GLU A 414 -25.76 -4.91 23.10
N GLU A 415 -25.15 -3.87 23.68
CA GLU A 415 -25.46 -2.48 23.33
C GLU A 415 -25.02 -2.17 21.90
N MET A 416 -23.81 -2.61 21.54
CA MET A 416 -23.30 -2.45 20.18
C MET A 416 -24.15 -3.21 19.17
N ARG A 417 -24.56 -4.43 19.51
CA ARG A 417 -25.41 -5.25 18.63
C ARG A 417 -26.76 -4.60 18.37
N ARG A 418 -27.46 -4.16 19.41
CA ARG A 418 -28.72 -3.41 19.26
C ARG A 418 -28.52 -2.16 18.41
N TRP A 419 -27.41 -1.44 18.61
CA TRP A 419 -27.10 -0.29 17.78
C TRP A 419 -26.91 -0.66 16.29
N PHE A 420 -26.26 -1.79 15.98
CA PHE A 420 -26.19 -2.29 14.60
C PHE A 420 -27.55 -2.73 14.07
N GLU A 421 -28.37 -3.43 14.84
CA GLU A 421 -29.72 -3.84 14.43
C GLU A 421 -30.58 -2.63 14.02
N GLU A 422 -30.50 -1.54 14.79
CA GLU A 422 -31.22 -0.29 14.50
C GLU A 422 -30.67 0.48 13.28
N ASN A 423 -29.35 0.40 13.02
CA ASN A 423 -28.69 1.28 12.06
C ASN A 423 -28.25 0.59 10.77
N ASN A 424 -27.77 -0.65 10.84
CA ASN A 424 -27.32 -1.47 9.71
C ASN A 424 -27.00 -2.93 10.13
N VAL A 425 -28.00 -3.80 10.15
CA VAL A 425 -27.83 -5.23 10.48
C VAL A 425 -26.91 -5.98 9.48
N TRP A 426 -26.89 -5.55 8.21
CA TRP A 426 -26.01 -6.14 7.18
C TRP A 426 -24.53 -5.93 7.46
N ALA A 427 -24.17 -4.80 8.06
CA ALA A 427 -22.79 -4.54 8.47
C ALA A 427 -22.36 -5.48 9.60
N LEU A 428 -23.28 -5.79 10.52
CA LEU A 428 -23.05 -6.73 11.62
C LEU A 428 -22.95 -8.17 11.11
N GLU A 429 -23.81 -8.57 10.19
CA GLU A 429 -23.73 -9.87 9.49
C GLU A 429 -22.35 -10.04 8.86
N GLU A 430 -21.89 -9.06 8.07
CA GLU A 430 -20.58 -9.14 7.41
C GLU A 430 -19.45 -9.29 8.42
N ILE A 431 -19.48 -8.55 9.53
CA ILE A 431 -18.47 -8.64 10.59
C ILE A 431 -18.46 -10.06 11.18
N ALA A 432 -19.62 -10.56 11.59
CA ALA A 432 -19.73 -11.88 12.20
C ALA A 432 -19.30 -13.00 11.24
N ARG A 433 -19.73 -12.92 9.97
CA ARG A 433 -19.35 -13.87 8.92
C ARG A 433 -17.84 -13.90 8.69
N ARG A 434 -17.18 -12.74 8.64
CA ARG A 434 -15.71 -12.67 8.47
C ARG A 434 -14.94 -13.17 9.68
N LEU A 435 -15.47 -12.99 10.88
CA LEU A 435 -14.87 -13.55 12.10
C LEU A 435 -14.99 -15.08 12.13
N ILE A 436 -16.14 -15.62 11.74
CA ILE A 436 -16.33 -17.08 11.60
C ILE A 436 -15.38 -17.63 10.53
N GLU A 437 -15.31 -17.01 9.36
CA GLU A 437 -14.40 -17.41 8.29
C GLU A 437 -12.93 -17.35 8.72
N ALA A 438 -12.54 -16.32 9.50
CA ALA A 438 -11.20 -16.24 10.06
C ALA A 438 -10.87 -17.44 10.97
N ALA A 439 -11.85 -17.89 11.77
CA ALA A 439 -11.70 -19.07 12.62
C ALA A 439 -11.60 -20.37 11.78
N GLU A 440 -12.49 -20.55 10.81
CA GLU A 440 -12.51 -21.75 9.95
C GLU A 440 -11.24 -21.89 9.10
N ARG A 441 -10.63 -20.77 8.70
CA ARG A 441 -9.38 -20.74 7.95
C ARG A 441 -8.12 -20.78 8.83
N GLY A 442 -8.26 -20.85 10.16
CA GLY A 442 -7.14 -20.81 11.10
C GLY A 442 -6.37 -19.49 11.10
N LEU A 443 -6.95 -18.41 10.56
CA LEU A 443 -6.41 -17.05 10.66
C LEU A 443 -6.60 -16.47 12.08
N TRP A 444 -7.59 -17.00 12.79
CA TRP A 444 -7.88 -16.69 14.18
C TRP A 444 -8.17 -18.00 14.92
N ASN A 445 -7.65 -18.12 16.14
CA ASN A 445 -7.90 -19.29 16.99
C ASN A 445 -8.68 -18.85 18.25
N PRO A 446 -10.01 -18.67 18.18
CA PRO A 446 -10.83 -18.30 19.34
C PRO A 446 -10.87 -19.40 20.41
N SER A 447 -11.38 -19.08 21.60
CA SER A 447 -11.83 -20.14 22.52
C SER A 447 -13.10 -20.79 21.98
N GLU A 448 -13.32 -22.07 22.29
CA GLU A 448 -14.55 -22.78 21.90
C GLU A 448 -15.81 -22.05 22.38
N GLU A 449 -15.79 -21.50 23.60
CA GLU A 449 -16.89 -20.69 24.14
C GLU A 449 -17.17 -19.45 23.29
N MET A 450 -16.13 -18.72 22.88
CA MET A 450 -16.29 -17.52 22.07
C MET A 450 -16.80 -17.86 20.66
N LEU A 451 -16.29 -18.93 20.06
CA LEU A 451 -16.73 -19.38 18.74
C LEU A 451 -18.19 -19.85 18.75
N GLN A 452 -18.59 -20.58 19.80
CA GLN A 452 -19.97 -21.01 19.98
C GLN A 452 -20.91 -19.81 20.13
N ARG A 453 -20.57 -18.84 20.99
CA ARG A 453 -21.34 -17.61 21.14
C ARG A 453 -21.41 -16.81 19.83
N LEU A 454 -20.31 -16.69 19.10
CA LEU A 454 -20.29 -15.99 17.81
C LEU A 454 -21.26 -16.65 16.81
N ARG A 455 -21.31 -17.98 16.75
CA ARG A 455 -22.25 -18.73 15.89
C ARG A 455 -23.72 -18.56 16.31
N GLU A 456 -23.99 -18.57 17.62
CA GLU A 456 -25.33 -18.29 18.14
C GLU A 456 -25.82 -16.90 17.73
N VAL A 457 -24.98 -15.88 17.93
CA VAL A 457 -25.27 -14.51 17.52
C VAL A 457 -25.44 -14.40 16.00
N TYR A 458 -24.62 -15.11 15.22
CA TYR A 458 -24.77 -15.13 13.77
C TYR A 458 -26.14 -15.70 13.34
N GLY A 459 -26.60 -16.78 13.97
CA GLY A 459 -27.94 -17.33 13.71
C GLY A 459 -29.08 -16.37 14.09
N GLU A 460 -28.92 -15.59 15.17
CA GLU A 460 -29.86 -14.51 15.52
C GLU A 460 -29.92 -13.44 14.43
N ILE A 461 -28.76 -13.02 13.91
CA ILE A 461 -28.65 -12.02 12.84
C ILE A 461 -29.31 -12.53 11.55
N GLU A 462 -29.06 -13.78 11.15
CA GLU A 462 -29.71 -14.39 9.99
C GLU A 462 -31.24 -14.41 10.15
N GLY A 463 -31.75 -14.79 11.33
CA GLY A 463 -33.18 -14.75 11.62
C GLY A 463 -33.81 -13.36 11.44
N ILE A 464 -33.13 -12.31 11.92
CA ILE A 464 -33.58 -10.91 11.73
C ILE A 464 -33.60 -10.54 10.23
N LEU A 465 -32.58 -10.94 9.49
CA LEU A 465 -32.48 -10.65 8.06
C LEU A 465 -33.59 -11.35 7.28
N GLU A 466 -33.82 -12.64 7.53
CA GLU A 466 -34.89 -13.42 6.90
C GLU A 466 -36.28 -12.85 7.19
N GLU A 467 -36.54 -12.38 8.41
CA GLU A 467 -37.80 -11.70 8.75
C GLU A 467 -37.97 -10.35 8.03
N SER A 468 -36.86 -9.66 7.76
CA SER A 468 -36.86 -8.34 7.09
C SER A 468 -36.97 -8.40 5.56
N ILE A 469 -36.67 -9.54 4.95
CA ILE A 469 -36.62 -9.76 3.50
C ILE A 469 -37.78 -10.69 3.11
N GLY A 470 -38.85 -10.16 2.52
CA GLY A 470 -39.91 -11.01 1.93
C GLY A 470 -39.38 -11.95 0.83
N GLU A 471 -40.20 -12.94 0.43
CA GLU A 471 -39.86 -14.03 -0.53
C GLU A 471 -39.06 -13.53 -1.76
N GLY A 472 -37.75 -13.72 -1.74
CA GLY A 472 -36.84 -13.44 -2.84
C GLY A 472 -35.63 -14.38 -2.78
N GLU A 473 -35.00 -14.66 -3.93
CA GLU A 473 -33.80 -15.50 -3.98
C GLU A 473 -32.62 -14.77 -3.32
N VAL A 474 -32.33 -15.14 -2.08
CA VAL A 474 -31.17 -14.64 -1.31
C VAL A 474 -30.01 -15.62 -1.45
N GLN A 475 -28.82 -15.09 -1.72
CA GLN A 475 -27.58 -15.84 -1.55
C GLN A 475 -27.36 -16.04 -0.04
N GLY A 476 -27.68 -17.23 0.49
CA GLY A 476 -27.52 -17.53 1.91
C GLY A 476 -26.06 -17.43 2.39
N GLY A 477 -25.83 -17.46 3.71
CA GLY A 477 -24.52 -17.30 4.37
C GLY A 477 -23.45 -18.36 4.02
N ALA A 478 -23.75 -19.29 3.11
CA ALA A 478 -22.82 -20.32 2.65
C ALA A 478 -21.63 -19.68 1.90
N ILE A 479 -20.42 -19.86 2.45
CA ILE A 479 -19.17 -19.48 1.82
C ILE A 479 -18.85 -20.51 0.72
N GLN A 480 -19.28 -20.24 -0.52
CA GLN A 480 -18.87 -21.05 -1.67
C GLN A 480 -17.48 -20.62 -2.16
N ILE A 481 -16.51 -21.52 -2.03
CA ILE A 481 -15.13 -21.28 -2.44
C ILE A 481 -14.96 -21.66 -3.91
N TYR A 482 -14.72 -20.66 -4.76
CA TYR A 482 -14.32 -20.85 -6.16
C TYR A 482 -12.83 -20.53 -6.33
N THR A 483 -12.11 -21.38 -7.03
CA THR A 483 -10.67 -21.22 -7.33
C THR A 483 -10.40 -21.36 -8.82
N SER A 484 -9.17 -21.12 -9.26
CA SER A 484 -8.78 -21.33 -10.66
C SER A 484 -8.95 -22.78 -11.12
N GLU A 485 -9.05 -23.74 -10.21
CA GLU A 485 -9.34 -25.14 -10.55
C GLU A 485 -10.81 -25.35 -10.96
N ASP A 486 -11.70 -24.46 -10.53
CA ASP A 486 -13.14 -24.56 -10.69
C ASP A 486 -13.65 -23.80 -11.93
N ASP A 487 -12.81 -22.95 -12.55
CA ASP A 487 -13.12 -22.22 -13.78
C ASP A 487 -12.06 -22.46 -14.87
N GLN A 488 -12.50 -23.01 -16.01
CA GLN A 488 -11.61 -23.42 -17.10
C GLN A 488 -10.84 -22.24 -17.71
N HIS A 489 -11.47 -21.07 -17.82
CA HIS A 489 -10.84 -19.90 -18.43
C HIS A 489 -9.81 -19.26 -17.49
N TRP A 490 -10.08 -19.24 -16.19
CA TRP A 490 -9.12 -18.84 -15.17
C TRP A 490 -7.93 -19.80 -15.14
N LYS A 491 -8.18 -21.12 -15.17
CA LYS A 491 -7.15 -22.15 -15.23
C LYS A 491 -6.20 -21.94 -16.39
N GLU A 492 -6.73 -21.72 -17.60
CA GLU A 492 -5.92 -21.47 -18.81
C GLU A 492 -5.03 -20.25 -18.66
N ARG A 493 -5.55 -19.15 -18.08
CA ARG A 493 -4.76 -17.93 -17.83
C ARG A 493 -3.73 -18.08 -16.71
N MET A 494 -3.81 -19.12 -15.88
CA MET A 494 -2.86 -19.42 -14.81
C MET A 494 -1.71 -20.34 -15.25
N GLN A 495 -1.86 -21.08 -16.35
CA GLN A 495 -0.88 -22.09 -16.79
C GLN A 495 0.53 -21.52 -17.00
N ASP A 496 0.64 -20.32 -17.58
CA ASP A 496 1.93 -19.68 -17.81
C ASP A 496 2.63 -19.33 -16.49
N VAL A 497 1.88 -18.82 -15.51
CA VAL A 497 2.41 -18.49 -14.17
C VAL A 497 2.87 -19.76 -13.45
N GLU A 498 2.06 -20.82 -13.46
CA GLU A 498 2.41 -22.09 -12.82
C GLU A 498 3.63 -22.76 -13.47
N LYS A 499 3.72 -22.69 -14.80
CA LYS A 499 4.87 -23.18 -15.54
C LYS A 499 6.15 -22.44 -15.15
N VAL A 500 6.09 -21.11 -15.05
CA VAL A 500 7.25 -20.30 -14.64
C VAL A 500 7.66 -20.60 -13.20
N ILE A 501 6.72 -20.63 -12.26
CA ILE A 501 6.99 -20.95 -10.85
C ILE A 501 7.61 -22.35 -10.73
N SER A 502 7.05 -23.35 -11.42
CA SER A 502 7.56 -24.73 -11.37
C SER A 502 8.92 -24.90 -12.04
N MET A 503 9.20 -24.15 -13.11
CA MET A 503 10.53 -24.11 -13.73
C MET A 503 11.56 -23.53 -12.78
N LEU A 504 11.25 -22.42 -12.12
CA LEU A 504 12.19 -21.77 -11.21
C LEU A 504 12.46 -22.59 -9.95
N LYS A 505 11.44 -23.30 -9.41
CA LYS A 505 11.63 -24.27 -8.31
C LYS A 505 12.49 -25.49 -8.67
N LYS A 506 12.67 -25.79 -9.96
CA LYS A 506 13.54 -26.89 -10.43
C LYS A 506 14.97 -26.45 -10.71
N VAL A 507 15.18 -25.14 -10.85
CA VAL A 507 16.49 -24.52 -11.20
C VAL A 507 17.12 -23.85 -9.97
N SER A 508 16.32 -23.51 -8.95
CA SER A 508 16.77 -23.15 -7.59
C SER A 508 17.16 -24.37 -6.78
#